data_AF-A0AAU3BJR4-F1
#
_entry.id   AF-A0AAU3BJR4-F1
#
_cell.length_a   1.000
_cell.length_b   1.000
_cell.length_c   1.000
_cell.angle_alpha   90.00
_cell.angle_beta   90.00
_cell.angle_gamma   90.00
#
_symmetry.space_group_name_H-M   'P 1'
#
loop_
_entity.id
_entity.type
_entity.pdbx_description
1 polymer ?
#
loop_
_entity_poly.entity_id
_entity_poly.type
_entity_poly.pdbx_seq_one_letter_code
_entity_poly.pdbx_strand_id
1 'polypeptide(L)'
;MFRTFIETDSLERASSGAIWGNVWHEMDGMHFPHGGWNDMIVPYVTALAEGVCEALSGGKAEVDFFDGPLGVEMLPVGPRIRIVAIVPEGSPGLAPCCTGRADLAADVLKQGELLLDACEQRGWSLDNDVRRLGLVLGWLREDLPPV
;
A
#
# COMPACT_ATOMS: atom_id res chain seq x y z
N MET A 1 12.07 0.00 9.80
CA MET A 1 11.19 -1.02 9.23
C MET A 1 9.97 -0.33 8.65
N PHE A 2 9.49 -0.80 7.51
CA PHE A 2 8.23 -0.36 6.89
C PHE A 2 7.17 -1.43 7.11
N ARG A 3 5.94 -1.04 7.45
CA ARG A 3 4.77 -1.91 7.55
C ARG A 3 3.52 -1.17 7.12
N THR A 4 2.60 -1.89 6.50
CA THR A 4 1.30 -1.38 6.07
C THR A 4 0.21 -1.88 7.02
N PHE A 5 -0.72 -1.00 7.35
CA PHE A 5 -1.86 -1.29 8.21
C PHE A 5 -3.14 -0.96 7.46
N ILE A 6 -4.09 -1.89 7.52
CA ILE A 6 -5.44 -1.74 7.01
C ILE A 6 -6.41 -2.12 8.14
N GLU A 7 -7.39 -1.25 8.42
CA GLU A 7 -8.48 -1.58 9.34
C GLU A 7 -9.72 -2.01 8.55
N THR A 8 -9.89 -3.32 8.35
CA THR A 8 -11.00 -3.87 7.57
C THR A 8 -12.39 -3.52 8.12
N ASP A 9 -12.50 -3.19 9.41
CA ASP A 9 -13.76 -2.80 10.04
C ASP A 9 -14.17 -1.35 9.71
N SER A 10 -13.22 -0.53 9.25
CA SER A 10 -13.47 0.85 8.82
C SER A 10 -13.98 0.96 7.37
N LEU A 11 -14.12 -0.17 6.67
CA LEU A 11 -14.45 -0.18 5.24
C LEU A 11 -15.88 0.30 5.00
N GLU A 12 -16.01 1.35 4.19
CA GLU A 12 -17.28 1.92 3.76
C GLU A 12 -17.32 2.06 2.24
N ARG A 13 -18.43 1.65 1.62
CA ARG A 13 -18.64 1.81 0.18
C ARG A 13 -19.53 3.01 -0.10
N ALA A 14 -18.99 4.00 -0.77
CA ALA A 14 -19.71 5.19 -1.20
C ALA A 14 -20.74 4.84 -2.30
N SER A 15 -21.72 5.71 -2.51
CA SER A 15 -22.72 5.56 -3.58
C SER A 15 -22.12 5.55 -4.99
N SER A 16 -20.92 6.11 -5.16
CA SER A 16 -20.14 6.05 -6.40
C SER A 16 -19.53 4.67 -6.68
N GLY A 17 -19.54 3.77 -5.69
CA GLY A 17 -18.86 2.48 -5.75
C GLY A 17 -17.44 2.51 -5.15
N ALA A 18 -16.86 3.70 -4.91
CA ALA A 18 -15.56 3.83 -4.24
C ALA A 18 -15.60 3.23 -2.84
N ILE A 19 -14.57 2.44 -2.50
CA ILE A 19 -14.42 1.83 -1.18
C ILE A 19 -13.38 2.64 -0.41
N TRP A 20 -13.83 3.21 0.69
CA TRP A 20 -13.04 3.99 1.63
C TRP A 20 -12.69 3.13 2.84
N GLY A 21 -11.58 3.45 3.49
CA GLY A 21 -11.15 2.77 4.70
C GLY A 21 -9.85 3.32 5.23
N ASN A 22 -9.53 2.94 6.47
CA ASN A 22 -8.32 3.40 7.12
C ASN A 22 -7.12 2.59 6.64
N VAL A 23 -6.11 3.30 6.13
CA VAL A 23 -4.84 2.77 5.66
C VAL A 23 -3.71 3.73 6.02
N TRP A 24 -2.64 3.19 6.62
CA TRP A 24 -1.44 3.95 6.92
C TRP A 24 -0.22 3.03 6.96
N HIS A 25 0.95 3.62 7.08
CA HIS A 25 2.21 2.91 7.25
C HIS A 25 2.87 3.22 8.58
N GLU A 26 3.65 2.27 9.08
CA GLU A 26 4.68 2.53 10.08
C GLU A 26 6.04 2.62 9.38
N MET A 27 6.75 3.71 9.60
CA MET A 27 8.10 3.98 9.10
C MET A 27 9.02 4.23 10.29
N ASP A 28 9.87 3.25 10.61
CA ASP A 28 10.78 3.31 11.78
C ASP A 28 10.07 3.68 13.10
N GLY A 29 8.89 3.11 13.32
CA GLY A 29 8.08 3.30 14.54
C GLY A 29 7.19 4.54 14.53
N MET A 30 7.18 5.33 13.44
CA MET A 30 6.31 6.48 13.26
C MET A 30 5.19 6.16 12.28
N HIS A 31 3.95 6.55 12.58
CA HIS A 31 2.85 6.40 11.64
C HIS A 31 2.89 7.47 10.55
N PHE A 32 2.55 7.08 9.32
CA PHE A 32 2.46 7.95 8.17
C PHE A 32 1.27 7.56 7.27
N PRO A 33 0.36 8.49 6.92
CA PRO A 33 0.27 9.89 7.35
C PRO A 33 0.09 10.06 8.86
N HIS A 34 -0.85 9.32 9.43
CA HIS A 34 -1.06 9.10 10.85
C HIS A 34 -1.93 7.85 11.02
N GLY A 35 -2.00 7.29 12.24
CA GLY A 35 -2.85 6.12 12.48
C GLY A 35 -4.32 6.45 12.28
N GLY A 36 -5.05 5.59 11.55
CA GLY A 36 -6.46 5.82 11.22
C GLY A 36 -6.70 6.74 10.04
N TRP A 37 -5.68 7.05 9.23
CA TRP A 37 -5.84 7.84 8.00
C TRP A 37 -6.84 7.16 7.05
N ASN A 38 -7.89 7.86 6.64
CA ASN A 38 -8.94 7.34 5.79
C ASN A 38 -8.67 7.70 4.33
N ASP A 39 -8.77 6.74 3.42
CA ASP A 39 -8.50 6.96 2.00
C ASP A 39 -9.34 6.02 1.11
N MET A 40 -9.30 6.22 -0.21
CA MET A 40 -9.78 5.26 -1.20
C MET A 40 -8.87 4.03 -1.20
N ILE A 41 -9.13 3.14 -0.24
CA ILE A 41 -8.20 2.10 0.17
C ILE A 41 -7.92 1.05 -0.92
N VAL A 42 -8.92 0.66 -1.71
CA VAL A 42 -8.72 -0.34 -2.78
C VAL A 42 -7.81 0.18 -3.90
N PRO A 43 -8.07 1.36 -4.52
CA PRO A 43 -7.14 1.88 -5.52
C PRO A 43 -5.79 2.25 -4.92
N TYR A 44 -5.74 2.73 -3.66
CA TYR A 44 -4.48 2.99 -2.97
C TYR A 44 -3.61 1.72 -2.82
N VAL A 45 -4.17 0.65 -2.25
CA VAL A 45 -3.44 -0.62 -2.05
C VAL A 45 -3.07 -1.26 -3.40
N THR A 46 -3.88 -1.05 -4.44
CA THR A 46 -3.54 -1.47 -5.81
C THR A 46 -2.30 -0.73 -6.31
N ALA A 47 -2.27 0.60 -6.22
CA ALA A 47 -1.13 1.42 -6.62
C ALA A 47 0.12 1.11 -5.78
N LEU A 48 -0.06 0.82 -4.49
CA LEU A 48 1.02 0.38 -3.61
C LEU A 48 1.63 -0.94 -4.09
N ALA A 49 0.80 -1.94 -4.38
CA ALA A 49 1.28 -3.23 -4.87
C ALA A 49 1.97 -3.11 -6.24
N GLU A 50 1.45 -2.29 -7.16
CA GLU A 50 2.11 -1.98 -8.44
C GLU A 50 3.47 -1.30 -8.22
N GLY A 51 3.54 -0.33 -7.32
CA GLY A 51 4.79 0.33 -6.96
C GLY A 51 5.80 -0.61 -6.32
N VAL A 52 5.35 -1.59 -5.53
CA VAL A 52 6.23 -2.65 -5.03
C VAL A 52 6.76 -3.51 -6.17
N CYS A 53 5.93 -3.97 -7.12
CA CYS A 53 6.40 -4.71 -8.30
C CYS A 53 7.48 -3.94 -9.09
N GLU A 54 7.26 -2.65 -9.31
CA GLU A 54 8.23 -1.77 -9.97
C GLU A 54 9.57 -1.72 -9.18
N ALA A 55 9.51 -1.53 -7.86
CA ALA A 55 10.68 -1.52 -6.99
C ALA A 55 11.40 -2.89 -6.92
N LEU A 56 10.66 -3.99 -6.99
CA LEU A 56 11.20 -5.35 -7.11
C LEU A 56 11.82 -5.62 -8.48
N SER A 57 11.42 -4.89 -9.51
CA SER A 57 12.06 -4.91 -10.83
C SER A 57 13.28 -3.99 -10.92
N GLY A 58 13.54 -3.19 -9.88
CA GLY A 58 14.66 -2.25 -9.83
C GLY A 58 14.31 -0.83 -10.28
N GLY A 59 13.05 -0.56 -10.58
CA GLY A 59 12.52 0.77 -10.88
C GLY A 59 12.25 1.60 -9.62
N LYS A 60 12.16 2.91 -9.79
CA LYS A 60 11.65 3.83 -8.75
C LYS A 60 10.12 3.88 -8.88
N ALA A 61 9.43 3.88 -7.76
CA ALA A 61 7.97 4.06 -7.71
C ALA A 61 7.57 5.14 -6.70
N GLU A 62 6.53 5.89 -7.02
CA GLU A 62 5.87 6.85 -6.13
C GLU A 62 4.38 6.46 -6.05
N VAL A 63 3.84 6.48 -4.83
CA VAL A 63 2.45 6.10 -4.56
C VAL A 63 1.85 7.14 -3.63
N ASP A 64 0.92 7.92 -4.17
CA ASP A 64 0.23 8.98 -3.43
C ASP A 64 -1.03 8.44 -2.75
N PHE A 65 -1.32 8.96 -1.56
CA PHE A 65 -2.64 8.87 -0.94
C PHE A 65 -3.61 9.75 -1.75
N PHE A 66 -4.88 9.34 -1.87
CA PHE A 66 -5.85 10.13 -2.62
C PHE A 66 -6.41 11.30 -1.82
N ASP A 67 -6.47 11.20 -0.49
CA ASP A 67 -6.94 12.29 0.39
C ASP A 67 -5.84 13.26 0.84
N GLY A 68 -4.98 13.71 -0.08
CA GLY A 68 -4.05 14.80 0.22
C GLY A 68 -2.70 14.73 -0.49
N PRO A 69 -1.79 15.68 -0.20
CA PRO A 69 -0.49 15.78 -0.85
C PRO A 69 0.56 14.88 -0.19
N LEU A 70 0.17 13.66 0.19
CA LEU A 70 1.01 12.73 0.94
C LEU A 70 1.21 11.47 0.11
N GLY A 71 2.36 10.82 0.26
CA GLY A 71 2.66 9.59 -0.48
C GLY A 71 3.92 8.92 0.02
N VAL A 72 4.30 7.83 -0.64
CA VAL A 72 5.55 7.12 -0.38
C VAL A 72 6.32 6.93 -1.68
N GLU A 73 7.62 7.19 -1.63
CA GLU A 73 8.56 6.89 -2.70
C GLU A 73 9.36 5.64 -2.32
N MET A 74 9.44 4.69 -3.24
CA MET A 74 10.20 3.45 -3.12
C MET A 74 11.40 3.47 -4.06
N LEU A 75 12.60 3.37 -3.47
CA LEU A 75 13.88 3.41 -4.16
C LEU A 75 14.64 2.10 -3.92
N PRO A 76 14.91 1.29 -4.96
CA PRO A 76 15.72 0.09 -4.81
C PRO A 76 17.18 0.42 -4.46
N VAL A 77 17.70 -0.22 -3.41
CA VAL A 77 19.08 -0.07 -2.93
C VAL A 77 19.66 -1.45 -2.61
N GLY A 78 20.20 -2.12 -3.63
CA GLY A 78 20.71 -3.49 -3.52
C GLY A 78 19.61 -4.48 -3.11
N PRO A 79 19.77 -5.25 -2.02
CA PRO A 79 18.74 -6.20 -1.56
C PRO A 79 17.61 -5.55 -0.75
N ARG A 80 17.59 -4.22 -0.62
CA ARG A 80 16.64 -3.47 0.20
C ARG A 80 15.90 -2.44 -0.64
N ILE A 81 14.75 -2.00 -0.16
CA ILE A 81 14.04 -0.82 -0.67
C ILE A 81 14.16 0.28 0.38
N ARG A 82 14.65 1.45 -0.02
CA ARG A 82 14.59 2.68 0.75
C ARG A 82 13.23 3.34 0.49
N ILE A 83 12.51 3.67 1.56
CA ILE A 83 11.18 4.27 1.48
C ILE A 83 11.25 5.67 2.08
N VAL A 84 10.78 6.65 1.32
CA VAL A 84 10.75 8.07 1.68
C VAL A 84 9.30 8.53 1.75
N ALA A 85 8.92 9.22 2.82
CA ALA A 85 7.61 9.86 2.90
C ALA A 85 7.60 11.11 2.02
N ILE A 86 6.61 11.21 1.14
CA ILE A 86 6.33 12.39 0.32
C ILE A 86 5.42 13.30 1.15
N VAL A 87 5.86 14.54 1.37
CA VAL A 87 5.14 15.56 2.14
C VAL A 87 5.21 16.91 1.42
N PRO A 88 4.27 17.84 1.67
CA PRO A 88 4.34 19.19 1.13
C PRO A 88 5.63 19.91 1.50
N GLU A 89 6.09 20.77 0.61
CA GLU A 89 7.26 21.62 0.85
C GLU A 89 7.11 22.41 2.16
N GLY A 90 8.15 22.41 2.99
CA GLY A 90 8.16 23.07 4.30
C GLY A 90 7.51 22.27 5.43
N SER A 91 6.91 21.11 5.16
CA SER A 91 6.42 20.21 6.21
C SER A 91 7.56 19.38 6.82
N PRO A 92 7.52 19.10 8.13
CA PRO A 92 8.46 18.15 8.72
C PRO A 92 8.21 16.76 8.12
N GLY A 93 9.13 16.29 7.28
CA GLY A 93 9.09 14.93 6.72
C GLY A 93 9.49 13.88 7.76
N LEU A 94 9.30 12.61 7.38
CA LEU A 94 9.84 11.49 8.13
C LEU A 94 11.24 11.12 7.66
N ALA A 95 12.06 10.60 8.57
CA ALA A 95 13.32 9.99 8.18
C ALA A 95 13.04 8.81 7.24
N PRO A 96 13.77 8.69 6.11
CA PRO A 96 13.64 7.54 5.24
C PRO A 96 13.98 6.24 5.98
N CYS A 97 13.20 5.20 5.74
CA CYS A 97 13.46 3.88 6.30
C CYS A 97 13.92 2.90 5.22
N CYS A 98 14.54 1.80 5.62
CA CYS A 98 14.90 0.70 4.72
C CYS A 98 14.19 -0.58 5.14
N THR A 99 13.71 -1.34 4.15
CA THR A 99 13.06 -2.63 4.35
C THR A 99 13.61 -3.67 3.36
N GLY A 100 13.56 -4.95 3.73
CA GLY A 100 13.91 -6.04 2.82
C GLY A 100 12.90 -6.15 1.68
N ARG A 101 13.36 -6.54 0.49
CA ARG A 101 12.47 -6.73 -0.67
C ARG A 101 11.35 -7.74 -0.40
N ALA A 102 11.71 -8.91 0.14
CA ALA A 102 10.75 -9.95 0.48
C ALA A 102 9.81 -9.52 1.61
N ASP A 103 10.32 -8.80 2.61
CA ASP A 103 9.51 -8.30 3.74
C ASP A 103 8.44 -7.31 3.28
N LEU A 104 8.82 -6.36 2.39
CA LEU A 104 7.89 -5.38 1.83
C LEU A 104 6.79 -6.05 1.00
N ALA A 105 7.18 -6.96 0.12
CA ALA A 105 6.25 -7.66 -0.74
C ALA A 105 5.30 -8.58 0.06
N ALA A 106 5.82 -9.31 1.05
CA ALA A 106 5.00 -10.13 1.93
C ALA A 106 4.03 -9.30 2.78
N ASP A 107 4.45 -8.14 3.28
CA ASP A 107 3.58 -7.22 4.03
C ASP A 107 2.43 -6.69 3.15
N VAL A 108 2.74 -6.13 1.98
CA VAL A 108 1.72 -5.60 1.06
C VAL A 108 0.80 -6.70 0.54
N LEU A 109 1.33 -7.89 0.20
CA LEU A 109 0.52 -9.03 -0.21
C LEU A 109 -0.46 -9.44 0.88
N LYS A 110 0.02 -9.59 2.12
CA LYS A 110 -0.82 -9.94 3.27
C LYS A 110 -1.93 -8.92 3.50
N GLN A 111 -1.63 -7.62 3.48
CA GLN A 111 -2.62 -6.58 3.69
C GLN A 111 -3.63 -6.51 2.53
N GLY A 112 -3.15 -6.68 1.29
CA GLY A 112 -4.02 -6.76 0.12
C GLY A 112 -4.98 -7.96 0.17
N GLU A 113 -4.52 -9.13 0.60
CA GLU A 113 -5.36 -10.32 0.78
C GLU A 113 -6.42 -10.10 1.86
N LEU A 114 -6.06 -9.50 2.99
CA LEU A 114 -7.02 -9.12 4.04
C LEU A 114 -8.10 -8.17 3.51
N LEU A 115 -7.72 -7.21 2.66
CA LEU A 115 -8.66 -6.28 2.04
C LEU A 115 -9.59 -6.99 1.04
N LEU A 116 -9.07 -7.91 0.22
CA LEU A 116 -9.89 -8.71 -0.70
C LEU A 116 -10.90 -9.58 0.05
N ASP A 117 -10.48 -10.28 1.09
CA ASP A 117 -11.36 -11.11 1.92
C ASP A 117 -12.47 -10.26 2.55
N ALA A 118 -12.12 -9.07 3.06
CA ALA A 118 -13.08 -8.14 3.66
C ALA A 118 -14.08 -7.58 2.65
N CYS A 119 -13.65 -7.33 1.41
CA CYS A 119 -14.52 -6.95 0.29
C CYS A 119 -15.44 -8.10 -0.14
N GLU A 120 -14.94 -9.33 -0.19
CA GLU A 120 -15.74 -10.52 -0.51
C GLU A 120 -16.84 -10.75 0.52
N GLN A 121 -16.52 -10.70 1.82
CA GLN A 121 -17.49 -10.86 2.90
C GLN A 121 -18.64 -9.84 2.86
N ARG A 122 -18.40 -8.67 2.26
CA ARG A 122 -19.39 -7.59 2.08
C ARG A 122 -20.11 -7.64 0.72
N GLY A 123 -19.78 -8.62 -0.13
CA GLY A 123 -20.38 -8.77 -1.46
C GLY A 123 -19.86 -7.78 -2.50
N TRP A 124 -18.64 -7.24 -2.32
CA TRP A 124 -18.01 -6.24 -3.21
C TRP A 124 -16.98 -6.85 -4.16
N SER A 125 -16.91 -8.18 -4.26
CA SER A 125 -15.93 -8.89 -5.11
C SER A 125 -16.10 -8.65 -6.61
N LEU A 126 -17.26 -8.14 -7.04
CA LEU A 126 -17.54 -7.83 -8.44
C LEU A 126 -17.14 -6.41 -8.84
N ASP A 127 -16.74 -5.56 -7.88
CA ASP A 127 -16.23 -4.22 -8.16
C ASP A 127 -14.93 -4.28 -8.97
N ASN A 128 -14.81 -3.42 -9.99
CA ASN A 128 -13.67 -3.45 -10.91
C ASN A 128 -12.34 -3.20 -10.21
N ASP A 129 -12.30 -2.29 -9.24
CA ASP A 129 -11.09 -1.97 -8.48
C ASP A 129 -10.67 -3.15 -7.60
N VAL A 130 -11.64 -3.86 -6.99
CA VAL A 130 -11.37 -5.06 -6.18
C VAL A 130 -10.79 -6.18 -7.06
N ARG A 131 -11.33 -6.38 -8.26
CA ARG A 131 -10.78 -7.34 -9.22
C ARG A 131 -9.38 -6.96 -9.69
N ARG A 132 -9.14 -5.67 -9.94
CA ARG A 132 -7.82 -5.16 -10.32
C ARG A 132 -6.81 -5.44 -9.22
N LEU A 133 -7.15 -5.16 -7.97
CA LEU A 133 -6.30 -5.48 -6.83
C LEU A 133 -5.92 -6.97 -6.83
N GLY A 134 -6.89 -7.87 -7.00
CA GLY A 134 -6.64 -9.30 -7.08
C GLY A 134 -5.65 -9.72 -8.17
N LEU A 135 -5.70 -9.08 -9.35
CA LEU A 135 -4.75 -9.34 -10.44
C LEU A 135 -3.33 -8.88 -10.07
N VAL A 136 -3.20 -7.66 -9.53
CA VAL A 136 -1.90 -7.09 -9.16
C VAL A 136 -1.25 -7.89 -8.03
N LEU A 137 -2.02 -8.31 -7.02
CA LEU A 137 -1.51 -9.20 -5.96
C LEU A 137 -1.07 -10.56 -6.52
N GLY A 138 -1.71 -11.04 -7.59
CA GLY A 138 -1.26 -12.20 -8.34
C GLY A 138 0.15 -12.02 -8.91
N TRP A 139 0.42 -10.89 -9.56
CA TRP A 139 1.75 -10.56 -10.10
C TRP A 139 2.79 -10.41 -8.98
N LEU A 140 2.45 -9.66 -7.92
CA LEU A 140 3.33 -9.48 -6.77
C LEU A 140 3.74 -10.81 -6.13
N ARG A 141 2.83 -11.79 -6.10
CA ARG A 141 3.10 -13.14 -5.58
C ARG A 141 4.07 -13.91 -6.49
N GLU A 142 3.98 -13.75 -7.81
CA GLU A 142 4.87 -14.40 -8.77
C GLU A 142 6.29 -13.80 -8.75
N ASP A 143 6.42 -12.51 -8.45
CA ASP A 143 7.69 -11.80 -8.35
C ASP A 143 8.46 -12.06 -7.04
N LEU A 144 7.84 -12.74 -6.07
CA LEU A 144 8.51 -13.16 -4.84
C LEU A 144 9.49 -14.31 -5.13
N PRO A 145 10.77 -14.20 -4.73
CA PRO A 145 11.68 -15.33 -4.81
C PRO A 145 11.13 -16.48 -3.96
N PRO A 146 11.26 -17.76 -4.40
CA PRO A 146 10.86 -18.90 -3.59
C PRO A 146 11.64 -18.89 -2.27
N VAL A 147 10.91 -19.05 -1.16
CA VAL A 147 11.46 -19.15 0.21
C VAL A 147 12.27 -20.42 0.38
#